data_AF-A0A2V8LEB1-F1
#
_entry.id   AF-A0A2V8LEB1-F1
#
_cell.length_a   1.000
_cell.length_b   1.000
_cell.length_c   1.000
_cell.angle_alpha   90.00
_cell.angle_beta   90.00
_cell.angle_gamma   90.00
#
_symmetry.space_group_name_H-M   'P 1'
#
loop_
_entity.id
_entity.type
_entity.pdbx_description
1 polymer ?
#
loop_
_entity_poly.entity_id
_entity_poly.type
_entity_poly.pdbx_seq_one_letter_code
_entity_poly.pdbx_strand_id
1 'polypeptide(L)'
;MRQEPQTTNLFHSYRRLERLKMSQTITINLPDDTKSALNDAANEDGLSESALVEKAVADYLFIRRFRSLRERLMSQGKDLTDQDVFDIVS
;
A
#
# COMPACT_ATOMS: atom_id res chain seq x y z
N MET A 1 -18.62 54.93 12.86
CA MET A 1 -19.48 53.82 13.36
C MET A 1 -20.45 53.50 12.22
N ARG A 2 -20.53 52.32 11.60
CA ARG A 2 -20.08 50.94 11.86
C ARG A 2 -19.45 50.41 10.56
N GLN A 3 -18.39 49.61 10.63
CA GLN A 3 -17.96 48.78 9.51
C GLN A 3 -18.44 47.35 9.79
N GLU A 4 -19.11 46.75 8.81
CA GLU A 4 -19.56 45.36 8.82
C GLU A 4 -18.35 44.41 8.83
N PRO A 5 -18.40 43.28 9.56
CA PRO A 5 -17.31 42.32 9.52
C PRO A 5 -17.35 41.56 8.18
N GLN A 6 -16.26 41.68 7.43
CA GLN A 6 -15.96 40.89 6.24
C GLN A 6 -15.86 39.41 6.62
N THR A 7 -16.95 38.66 6.48
CA THR A 7 -16.94 37.20 6.48
C THR A 7 -16.39 36.71 5.16
N THR A 8 -15.06 36.77 5.00
CA THR A 8 -14.42 36.27 3.79
C THR A 8 -13.31 35.30 4.17
N ASN A 9 -13.58 34.03 3.86
CA ASN A 9 -12.65 32.94 3.67
C ASN A 9 -12.10 32.19 4.90
N LEU A 10 -13.03 31.66 5.71
CA LEU A 10 -12.84 30.44 6.51
C LEU A 10 -12.77 29.16 5.63
N PHE A 11 -12.11 29.23 4.46
CA PHE A 11 -11.96 28.11 3.52
C PHE A 11 -10.48 27.75 3.26
N HIS A 12 -9.54 28.52 3.79
CA HIS A 12 -8.10 28.30 3.57
C HIS A 12 -7.39 27.58 4.73
N SER A 13 -8.11 27.20 5.80
CA SER A 13 -7.54 26.50 6.95
C SER A 13 -7.65 24.97 6.89
N TYR A 14 -8.29 24.39 5.86
CA TYR A 14 -8.38 22.93 5.71
C TYR A 14 -7.19 22.30 4.98
N ARG A 15 -6.28 23.10 4.42
CA ARG A 15 -5.04 22.61 3.79
C ARG A 15 -4.00 22.05 4.78
N ARG A 16 -4.33 21.99 6.08
CA ARG A 16 -3.47 21.54 7.19
C ARG A 16 -3.94 20.24 7.85
N LEU A 17 -4.94 19.54 7.31
CA LEU A 17 -5.27 18.17 7.74
C LEU A 17 -4.55 17.09 6.88
N GLU A 18 -3.61 17.51 6.03
CA GLU A 18 -2.83 16.65 5.11
C GLU A 18 -1.59 15.96 5.73
N ARG A 19 -1.49 15.74 7.04
CA ARG A 19 -0.29 15.05 7.59
C ARG A 19 -0.51 13.93 8.58
N LEU A 20 -1.72 13.39 8.65
CA LEU A 20 -2.03 12.22 9.48
C LEU A 20 -2.95 11.25 8.75
N LYS A 21 -2.42 10.59 7.71
CA LYS A 21 -2.60 9.16 7.38
C LYS A 21 -1.95 8.87 6.03
N MET A 22 -0.79 8.22 6.03
CA MET A 22 -0.13 7.70 4.82
C MET A 22 -0.82 6.42 4.30
N SER A 23 -2.14 6.39 4.25
CA SER A 23 -2.93 5.24 3.81
C SER A 23 -3.91 5.69 2.74
N GLN A 24 -3.76 5.17 1.53
CA GLN A 24 -4.72 5.36 0.45
C GLN A 24 -5.74 4.21 0.49
N THR A 25 -7.02 4.51 0.31
CA THR A 25 -8.08 3.50 0.35
C THR A 25 -8.35 2.96 -1.05
N ILE A 26 -8.39 1.63 -1.19
CA ILE A 26 -8.79 0.94 -2.42
C ILE A 26 -10.07 0.15 -2.11
N THR A 27 -11.10 0.34 -2.93
CA THR A 27 -12.33 -0.48 -2.88
C THR A 27 -12.26 -1.53 -3.97
N ILE A 28 -12.39 -2.80 -3.60
CA ILE A 28 -12.39 -3.95 -4.53
C ILE A 28 -13.66 -4.75 -4.37
N ASN A 29 -14.20 -5.25 -5.47
CA ASN A 29 -15.27 -6.24 -5.46
C ASN A 29 -14.64 -7.63 -5.58
N LEU A 30 -14.92 -8.49 -4.61
CA LEU A 30 -14.48 -9.87 -4.59
C LEU A 30 -15.69 -10.79 -4.80
N PRO A 31 -15.54 -11.92 -5.50
CA PRO A 31 -16.53 -13.00 -5.49
C PRO A 31 -16.79 -13.48 -4.06
N ASP A 32 -18.01 -13.93 -3.77
CA ASP A 32 -18.41 -14.36 -2.42
C ASP A 32 -17.49 -15.45 -1.86
N ASP A 33 -17.15 -16.44 -2.68
CA ASP A 33 -16.24 -17.53 -2.31
C ASP A 33 -14.85 -17.01 -1.88
N THR A 34 -14.33 -16.02 -2.60
CA THR A 34 -13.02 -15.41 -2.30
C THR A 34 -13.06 -14.60 -1.02
N LYS A 35 -14.18 -13.90 -0.77
CA LYS A 35 -14.38 -13.16 0.48
C LYS A 35 -14.46 -14.10 1.68
N SER A 36 -15.18 -15.22 1.55
CA SER A 36 -15.25 -16.22 2.62
C SER A 36 -13.86 -16.78 2.94
N ALA A 37 -13.12 -17.21 1.91
CA ALA A 37 -11.77 -17.74 2.09
C ALA A 37 -10.80 -16.71 2.71
N LEU A 38 -10.93 -15.43 2.35
CA LEU A 38 -10.14 -14.35 2.96
C LEU A 38 -10.47 -14.19 4.45
N ASN A 39 -11.76 -14.19 4.81
CA ASN A 39 -12.19 -14.09 6.20
C ASN A 39 -11.71 -15.29 7.03
N ASP A 40 -11.82 -16.51 6.49
CA ASP A 40 -11.36 -17.72 7.19
C ASP A 40 -9.86 -17.66 7.44
N ALA A 41 -9.06 -17.32 6.41
CA ALA A 41 -7.61 -17.14 6.55
C ALA A 41 -7.24 -16.01 7.53
N ALA A 42 -7.98 -14.90 7.52
CA ALA A 42 -7.74 -13.79 8.44
C ALA A 42 -7.99 -14.22 9.90
N ASN A 43 -9.04 -15.02 10.14
CA ASN A 43 -9.36 -15.55 11.47
C ASN A 43 -8.31 -16.56 11.95
N GLU A 44 -7.82 -17.44 11.06
CA GLU A 44 -6.73 -18.39 11.38
C GLU A 44 -5.44 -17.66 11.79
N ASP A 45 -5.11 -16.57 11.10
CA ASP A 45 -3.93 -15.74 11.38
C ASP A 45 -4.11 -14.76 12.56
N GLY A 46 -5.34 -14.63 13.10
CA GLY A 46 -5.67 -13.64 14.13
C GLY A 46 -5.57 -12.18 13.64
N LEU A 47 -5.74 -11.95 12.35
CA LEU A 47 -5.64 -10.65 11.69
C LEU A 47 -7.02 -10.15 11.23
N SER A 48 -7.13 -8.85 10.94
CA SER A 48 -8.28 -8.34 10.20
C SER A 48 -8.14 -8.65 8.71
N GLU A 49 -9.27 -8.79 8.00
CA GLU A 49 -9.29 -8.94 6.53
C GLU A 49 -8.44 -7.85 5.85
N SER A 50 -8.55 -6.60 6.32
CA SER A 50 -7.78 -5.47 5.79
C SER A 50 -6.27 -5.63 5.99
N ALA A 51 -5.83 -6.13 7.15
CA ALA A 51 -4.41 -6.35 7.44
C ALA A 51 -3.85 -7.51 6.61
N LEU A 52 -4.65 -8.57 6.44
CA LEU A 52 -4.28 -9.70 5.57
C LEU A 52 -4.16 -9.25 4.11
N VAL A 53 -5.11 -8.46 3.61
CA VAL A 53 -5.05 -7.90 2.25
C VAL A 53 -3.84 -6.97 2.08
N GLU A 54 -3.58 -6.10 3.05
CA GLU A 54 -2.42 -5.20 3.02
C GLU A 54 -1.10 -6.00 2.93
N LYS A 55 -0.95 -7.02 3.78
CA LYS A 55 0.20 -7.93 3.77
C LYS A 55 0.32 -8.68 2.45
N ALA A 56 -0.77 -9.28 1.96
CA ALA A 56 -0.77 -10.03 0.72
C ALA A 56 -0.41 -9.17 -0.50
N VAL A 57 -0.90 -7.92 -0.55
CA VAL A 57 -0.56 -6.97 -1.61
C VAL A 57 0.91 -6.55 -1.51
N ALA A 58 1.41 -6.30 -0.30
CA ALA A 58 2.82 -5.96 -0.09
C ALA A 58 3.75 -7.11 -0.55
N ASP A 59 3.45 -8.35 -0.12
CA ASP A 59 4.21 -9.55 -0.48
C ASP A 59 4.19 -9.79 -2.00
N TYR A 60 3.02 -9.67 -2.63
CA TYR A 60 2.89 -9.81 -4.08
C TYR A 60 3.73 -8.78 -4.83
N LEU A 61 3.67 -7.51 -4.41
CA LEU A 61 4.43 -6.44 -5.04
C LEU A 61 5.93 -6.60 -4.81
N PHE A 62 6.35 -7.07 -3.64
CA PHE A 62 7.74 -7.37 -3.33
C PHE A 62 8.28 -8.46 -4.26
N ILE A 63 7.59 -9.60 -4.34
CA ILE A 63 7.97 -10.72 -5.22
C ILE A 63 8.00 -10.27 -6.68
N ARG A 64 7.02 -9.46 -7.12
CA ARG A 64 6.98 -8.94 -8.48
C ARG A 64 8.18 -8.05 -8.79
N ARG A 65 8.55 -7.14 -7.88
CA ARG A 65 9.74 -6.28 -8.03
C ARG A 65 11.02 -7.10 -8.04
N PHE A 66 11.13 -8.08 -7.14
CA PHE A 66 12.28 -8.97 -7.07
C PHE A 66 12.47 -9.77 -8.37
N ARG A 67 11.39 -10.34 -8.92
CA ARG A 67 11.44 -11.07 -10.21
C ARG A 67 11.88 -10.18 -11.35
N SER A 68 11.31 -8.98 -11.47
CA SER A 68 11.71 -8.02 -12.51
C SER A 68 13.17 -7.56 -12.36
N LEU A 69 13.64 -7.39 -11.11
CA LEU A 69 15.04 -7.06 -10.86
C LEU A 69 15.97 -8.22 -11.24
N ARG A 70 15.64 -9.44 -10.83
CA ARG A 70 16.39 -10.66 -11.20
C ARG A 70 16.49 -10.83 -12.71
N GLU A 71 15.37 -10.72 -13.44
CA GLU A 71 15.37 -10.80 -14.90
C GLU A 71 16.30 -9.77 -15.53
N ARG A 72 16.25 -8.53 -15.03
CA ARG A 72 17.13 -7.45 -15.51
C ARG A 72 18.60 -7.74 -15.19
N LEU A 73 18.94 -8.17 -13.98
CA LEU A 73 20.32 -8.46 -13.59
C LEU A 73 20.90 -9.68 -14.34
N MET A 74 20.10 -10.73 -14.50
CA MET A 74 20.46 -11.91 -15.30
C MET A 74 20.67 -11.57 -16.79
N SER A 75 19.84 -10.66 -17.34
CA SER A 75 20.00 -10.19 -18.73
C SER A 75 21.27 -9.37 -18.95
N GLN A 76 21.87 -8.83 -17.88
CA GLN A 76 23.10 -8.03 -17.93
C GLN A 76 24.37 -8.88 -17.80
N GLY A 77 24.25 -10.21 -17.72
CA GLY A 77 25.40 -11.13 -17.80
C GLY A 77 26.36 -11.06 -16.62
N LYS A 78 25.92 -10.54 -15.47
CA LYS A 78 26.69 -10.60 -14.21
C LYS A 78 26.29 -11.85 -13.44
N ASP A 79 27.27 -12.60 -12.97
CA ASP A 79 27.12 -13.63 -11.93
C ASP A 79 26.69 -12.96 -10.62
N LEU A 80 25.42 -12.60 -10.53
CA LEU A 80 24.79 -12.08 -9.32
C LEU A 80 24.01 -13.22 -8.69
N THR A 81 24.34 -13.49 -7.43
CA THR A 81 23.69 -14.53 -6.65
C THR A 81 22.36 -14.05 -6.11
N ASP A 82 21.48 -14.97 -5.71
CA ASP A 82 20.19 -14.64 -5.09
C ASP A 82 20.37 -13.75 -3.83
N GLN A 83 21.51 -13.85 -3.15
CA GLN A 83 21.88 -12.99 -2.00
C GLN A 83 22.13 -11.53 -2.43
N ASP A 84 22.82 -11.32 -3.55
CA ASP A 84 23.09 -9.96 -4.05
C ASP A 84 21.79 -9.24 -4.48
N VAL A 85 20.81 -10.00 -4.98
CA VAL A 85 19.50 -9.43 -5.33
C VAL A 85 18.71 -9.08 -4.07
N PHE A 86 18.83 -9.86 -2.99
CA PHE A 86 18.15 -9.60 -1.73
C PHE A 86 18.66 -8.32 -1.06
N ASP A 87 19.98 -8.10 -1.06
CA ASP A 87 20.64 -6.95 -0.44
C ASP A 87 20.33 -5.61 -1.14
N ILE A 88 19.96 -5.63 -2.42
CA ILE A 88 19.58 -4.41 -3.18
C ILE A 88 18.14 -3.97 -2.87
N VAL A 89 17.28 -4.89 -2.44
CA VAL A 89 15.83 -4.66 -2.32
C VAL A 89 15.38 -4.41 -0.88
N SER A 90 16.16 -4.85 0.11
CA SER A 90 15.85 -4.74 1.55
C SER A 90 16.32 -3.43 2.18
#